data_AF-A0A1W9TI96-F1
#
_entry.id   AF-A0A1W9TI96-F1
#
_cell.length_a   1.000
_cell.length_b   1.000
_cell.length_c   1.000
_cell.angle_alpha   90.00
_cell.angle_beta   90.00
_cell.angle_gamma   90.00
#
_symmetry.space_group_name_H-M   'P 1'
#
loop_
_entity.id
_entity.type
_entity.pdbx_description
1 polymer ?
#
loop_
_entity_poly.entity_id
_entity_poly.type
_entity_poly.pdbx_seq_one_letter_code
_entity_poly.pdbx_strand_id
1 'polypeptide(L)' 'MKRLDDLLRDRVAIGKISNTHGLEGELKLFPFTNEKKVFYNLNDVLLYNPKTKRFLYAKIVSIRKAN' A
#
# COMPACT_ATOMS: atom_id res chain seq x y z
N MET A 1 20.72 14.04 -0.78
CA MET A 1 19.53 13.62 -0.01
C MET A 1 18.40 13.45 -1.02
N LYS A 2 17.90 12.22 -1.27
CA LYS A 2 16.79 12.02 -2.24
C LYS A 2 15.53 12.67 -1.66
N ARG A 3 14.89 13.57 -2.40
CA ARG A 3 13.69 14.29 -1.95
C ARG A 3 12.49 13.33 -1.99
N LEU A 4 11.44 13.63 -1.21
CA LEU A 4 10.19 12.87 -1.25
C LEU A 4 9.65 12.79 -2.69
N ASP A 5 9.76 13.88 -3.44
CA ASP A 5 9.34 13.95 -4.84
C ASP A 5 10.07 12.94 -5.71
N ASP A 6 11.37 12.68 -5.47
CA ASP A 6 12.13 11.66 -6.20
C ASP A 6 11.63 10.25 -5.86
N LEU A 7 11.21 10.02 -4.61
CA LEU A 7 10.67 8.74 -4.16
C LEU A 7 9.25 8.52 -4.68
N LEU A 8 8.46 9.56 -4.88
CA LEU A 8 7.09 9.46 -5.38
C LEU A 8 6.99 9.62 -6.89
N ARG A 9 8.08 10.04 -7.55
CA ARG A 9 8.16 10.16 -9.01
C ARG A 9 7.75 8.84 -9.66
N ASP A 10 6.82 8.93 -10.59
CA ASP A 10 6.25 7.83 -11.37
C ASP A 10 5.46 6.79 -10.54
N ARG A 11 5.08 7.11 -9.30
CA ARG A 11 4.24 6.26 -8.45
C ARG A 11 2.89 6.91 -8.19
N VAL A 12 1.83 6.09 -8.25
CA VAL A 12 0.47 6.51 -7.93
C VAL A 12 0.04 5.84 -6.64
N ALA A 13 -0.52 6.63 -5.71
CA ALA A 13 -1.10 6.09 -4.49
C ALA A 13 -2.41 5.36 -4.83
N ILE A 14 -2.46 4.06 -4.57
CA ILE A 14 -3.62 3.21 -4.88
C ILE A 14 -4.55 2.96 -3.70
N GLY A 15 -4.11 3.30 -2.48
CA GLY A 15 -4.89 3.09 -1.28
C GLY A 15 -4.14 3.42 0.01
N LYS A 16 -4.81 3.16 1.13
CA LYS A 16 -4.30 3.38 2.47
C LYS A 16 -4.43 2.12 3.31
N ILE A 17 -3.32 1.70 3.90
CA ILE A 17 -3.34 0.71 4.98
C ILE A 17 -3.90 1.36 6.24
N SER A 18 -4.81 0.67 6.90
CA SER A 18 -5.48 1.14 8.11
C SER A 18 -5.13 0.25 9.30
N ASN A 19 -6.11 -0.51 9.81
CA ASN A 19 -5.99 -1.35 10.98
C ASN A 19 -5.54 -2.76 10.60
N THR A 20 -5.12 -3.51 11.61
CA THR A 20 -4.95 -4.96 11.52
C THR A 20 -6.28 -5.65 11.21
N HIS A 21 -6.16 -6.83 10.63
CA HIS A 21 -7.25 -7.73 10.31
C HIS A 21 -6.85 -9.14 10.76
N GLY A 22 -7.79 -9.84 11.42
CA GLY A 22 -7.52 -11.19 11.91
C GLY A 22 -6.41 -11.25 12.96
N LEU A 23 -5.86 -12.46 13.12
CA LEU A 23 -4.77 -12.76 14.06
C LEU A 23 -3.43 -13.03 13.35
N GLU A 24 -3.46 -13.24 12.02
CA GLU A 24 -2.30 -13.65 11.21
C GLU A 24 -1.48 -12.45 10.68
N GLY A 25 -1.61 -11.27 11.31
CA GLY A 25 -0.86 -10.07 10.91
C GLY A 25 -1.34 -9.42 9.62
N GLU A 26 -2.54 -9.73 9.16
CA GLU A 26 -3.11 -9.15 7.94
C GLU A 26 -3.53 -7.70 8.21
N LEU A 27 -3.64 -6.90 7.16
CA LEU A 27 -3.95 -5.48 7.26
C LEU A 27 -5.11 -5.11 6.33
N LYS A 28 -5.97 -4.19 6.79
CA LYS A 28 -7.07 -3.65 5.99
C LYS A 28 -6.54 -2.58 5.03
N LEU A 29 -6.79 -2.79 3.74
CA LEU A 29 -6.52 -1.83 2.67
C LEU A 29 -7.81 -1.10 2.27
N PHE A 30 -7.81 0.23 2.36
CA PHE A 30 -8.84 1.07 1.77
C PHE A 30 -8.38 1.54 0.38
N PRO A 31 -9.00 1.07 -0.72
CA PRO A 31 -8.59 1.44 -2.06
C PRO A 31 -9.05 2.86 -2.41
N PHE A 32 -8.23 3.58 -3.18
CA PHE A 32 -8.58 4.90 -3.73
C PHE A 32 -9.20 4.82 -5.13
N THR A 33 -9.40 3.61 -5.62
CA THR A 33 -10.00 3.32 -6.92
C THR A 33 -11.03 2.22 -6.79
N ASN A 34 -12.05 2.26 -7.63
CA ASN A 34 -13.02 1.19 -7.83
C ASN A 34 -12.51 0.10 -8.79
N GLU A 35 -11.43 0.36 -9.54
CA GLU A 35 -10.86 -0.60 -10.48
C GLU A 35 -10.07 -1.70 -9.74
N LYS A 36 -10.73 -2.84 -9.53
CA LYS A 36 -10.17 -3.97 -8.79
C LYS A 36 -8.93 -4.58 -9.44
N LYS A 37 -8.80 -4.48 -10.78
CA LYS A 37 -7.67 -5.06 -11.52
C LYS A 37 -6.33 -4.47 -11.09
N VAL A 38 -6.32 -3.24 -10.56
CA VAL A 38 -5.12 -2.61 -9.99
C VAL A 38 -4.50 -3.48 -8.89
N PHE A 39 -5.32 -4.23 -8.14
CA PHE A 39 -4.86 -5.05 -7.03
C PHE A 39 -4.51 -6.50 -7.38
N TYR A 40 -4.81 -6.96 -8.60
CA TYR A 40 -4.64 -8.37 -8.96
C TYR A 40 -3.18 -8.77 -9.17
N ASN A 41 -2.34 -7.83 -9.63
CA ASN A 41 -0.94 -8.07 -9.97
C ASN A 41 0.04 -7.22 -9.13
N LEU A 42 -0.38 -6.80 -7.93
CA LEU A 42 0.51 -6.09 -7.01
C LEU A 42 1.44 -7.08 -6.33
N ASN A 43 2.70 -7.09 -6.75
CA ASN A 43 3.76 -7.89 -6.11
C ASN A 43 4.55 -7.07 -5.09
N ASP A 44 4.92 -5.83 -5.46
CA ASP A 44 5.73 -4.94 -4.65
C ASP A 44 5.03 -3.58 -4.51
N VAL A 45 5.08 -3.01 -3.30
CA VAL A 45 4.51 -1.70 -3.00
C VAL A 45 5.47 -0.85 -2.20
N LEU A 46 5.36 0.46 -2.38
CA LEU A 46 5.99 1.45 -1.51
C LEU A 46 4.95 1.94 -0.50
N LEU A 47 5.18 1.65 0.78
CA LEU A 47 4.40 2.21 1.87
C LEU A 47 5.04 3.51 2.30
N TYR A 48 4.27 4.59 2.34
CA TYR A 48 4.73 5.89 2.79
C TYR A 48 3.83 6.42 3.90
N ASN A 49 4.44 6.81 5.03
CA ASN A 49 3.73 7.46 6.12
C ASN A 49 4.04 8.97 6.10
N PRO A 50 3.10 9.82 5.68
CA PRO A 50 3.33 11.26 5.58
C PRO A 50 3.54 11.94 6.94
N LYS A 51 3.01 11.36 8.04
CA LYS A 51 3.17 11.93 9.39
C LYS A 51 4.60 11.78 9.90
N THR A 52 5.20 10.62 9.67
CA THR A 52 6.56 10.30 10.16
C THR A 52 7.64 10.48 9.08
N LYS A 53 7.24 10.77 7.84
CA LYS A 53 8.11 10.83 6.64
C LYS A 53 8.93 9.54 6.42
N ARG A 54 8.44 8.41 6.93
CA ARG A 54 9.07 7.09 6.76
C ARG A 54 8.47 6.36 5.58
N PHE A 55 9.28 5.52 4.96
CA PHE A 55 8.83 4.63 3.90
C PHE A 55 9.35 3.20 4.11
N LEU A 56 8.65 2.24 3.51
CA LEU A 56 9.01 0.83 3.52
C LEU A 56 8.68 0.23 2.15
N TYR A 57 9.59 -0.57 1.61
CA TYR A 57 9.28 -1.46 0.49
C TYR A 57 8.72 -2.76 1.04
N ALA A 58 7.55 -3.16 0.56
CA ALA A 58 6.87 -4.36 1.02
C ALA A 58 6.45 -5.23 -0.16
N LYS A 59 6.53 -6.55 0.05
CA LYS A 59 5.96 -7.54 -0.86
C LYS A 59 4.55 -7.91 -0.42
N ILE A 60 3.66 -7.99 -1.39
CA ILE A 60 2.31 -8.46 -1.17
C ILE A 60 2.32 -9.99 -1.32
N VAL A 61 1.95 -10.70 -0.26
CA VAL A 61 1.83 -12.17 -0.29
C VAL A 61 0.46 -12.60 -0.82
N SER A 62 -0.60 -11.94 -0.35
CA SER A 62 -1.97 -12.19 -0.80
C SER A 62 -2.85 -10.96 -0.59
N ILE A 63 -3.88 -10.82 -1.41
CA ILE A 63 -4.95 -9.84 -1.26
C ILE A 63 -6.26 -10.57 -1.41
N ARG A 64 -7.18 -10.35 -0.47
CA ARG A 64 -8.56 -10.83 -0.56
C ARG A 64 -9.54 -9.74 -0.17
N LYS A 65 -10.77 -9.86 -0.66
CA LYS A 65 -11.85 -8.99 -0.20
C LYS A 65 -12.12 -9.29 1.28
N ALA A 66 -12.22 -8.25 2.10
CA ALA A 66 -12.71 -8.41 3.46
C ALA A 66 -14.19 -8.84 3.40
N ASN A 67 -14.51 -9.91 4.13
CA ASN A 67 -15.89 -10.36 4.33
C ASN A 67 -16.62 -9.43 5.32
#